data_AF-A0A7S3X2L8-F1
#
_entry.id   AF-A0A7S3X2L8-F1
#
_cell.length_a   1.000
_cell.length_b   1.000
_cell.length_c   1.000
_cell.angle_alpha   90.00
_cell.angle_beta   90.00
_cell.angle_gamma   90.00
#
_symmetry.space_group_name_H-M   'P 1'
#
loop_
_entity.id
_entity.type
_entity.pdbx_description
1 polymer ?
#
loop_
_entity_poly.entity_id
_entity_poly.type
_entity_poly.pdbx_seq_one_letter_code
_entity_poly.pdbx_strand_id
1 'polypeptide(L)'
;MLRGKAFECVSLIGDAVGKDTFVNDAHEVMHAMVQFTQAGFAPDDPTREYIHEAAGRIATTLQRDFKPYVSALLPGIFTVLSQRPQEVDPESLPDDDDDNNEEDMSLLVVGEKVLGLKTTILEEMKEALTLVATLISALEDDFAEFLPATCQNLLPLLEFPLSEEV
;
A
#
# COMPACT_ATOMS: atom_id res chain seq x y z
N MET A 1 3.57 -15.84 -0.23
CA MET A 1 5.05 -15.73 -0.22
C MET A 1 5.74 -16.01 -1.56
N LEU A 2 5.80 -17.23 -2.12
CA LEU A 2 6.57 -17.49 -3.38
C LEU A 2 6.17 -16.57 -4.54
N ARG A 3 4.86 -16.34 -4.74
CA ARG A 3 4.36 -15.44 -5.79
C ARG A 3 4.82 -14.00 -5.59
N GLY A 4 4.71 -13.46 -4.37
CA GLY A 4 5.20 -12.12 -4.04
C GLY A 4 6.69 -11.96 -4.34
N LYS A 5 7.51 -12.92 -3.92
CA LYS A 5 8.96 -12.95 -4.24
C LYS A 5 9.25 -13.04 -5.73
N ALA A 6 8.40 -13.71 -6.52
CA ALA A 6 8.54 -13.72 -7.97
C ALA A 6 8.24 -12.35 -8.59
N PHE A 7 7.17 -11.66 -8.15
CA PHE A 7 6.84 -10.30 -8.58
C PHE A 7 7.94 -9.29 -8.19
N GLU A 8 8.47 -9.41 -6.98
CA GLU A 8 9.62 -8.63 -6.53
C GLU A 8 10.83 -8.86 -7.45
N CYS A 9 11.20 -10.10 -7.72
CA CYS A 9 12.35 -10.43 -8.56
C CYS A 9 12.21 -9.87 -9.98
N VAL A 10 11.06 -10.09 -10.63
CA VAL A 10 10.85 -9.64 -12.02
C VAL A 10 10.81 -8.12 -12.13
N SER A 11 10.26 -7.41 -11.13
CA SER A 11 10.27 -5.95 -11.13
C SER A 11 11.67 -5.36 -10.92
N LEU A 12 12.54 -6.01 -10.12
CA LEU A 12 13.96 -5.60 -10.01
C LEU A 12 14.71 -5.80 -11.33
N ILE A 13 14.44 -6.90 -12.04
CA ILE A 13 15.03 -7.14 -13.36
C ILE A 13 14.56 -6.06 -14.33
N GLY A 14 13.26 -5.77 -14.34
CA GLY A 14 12.67 -4.73 -15.19
C GLY A 14 13.28 -3.35 -14.98
N ASP A 15 13.47 -2.97 -13.71
CA ASP A 15 14.14 -1.72 -13.34
C ASP A 15 15.60 -1.68 -13.83
N ALA A 16 16.34 -2.78 -13.66
CA ALA A 16 17.74 -2.88 -14.08
C ALA A 16 17.94 -2.83 -15.60
N VAL A 17 17.04 -3.41 -16.39
CA VAL A 17 17.16 -3.47 -17.87
C VAL A 17 16.48 -2.30 -18.58
N GLY A 18 15.64 -1.55 -17.87
CA GLY A 18 14.89 -0.40 -18.38
C GLY A 18 13.72 -0.77 -19.29
N LYS A 19 12.92 0.27 -19.61
CA LYS A 19 11.65 0.16 -20.32
C LYS A 19 11.73 -0.56 -21.67
N ASP A 20 12.67 -0.15 -22.53
CA ASP A 20 12.76 -0.65 -23.91
C ASP A 20 12.94 -2.17 -23.98
N THR A 21 13.61 -2.74 -22.99
CA THR A 21 13.82 -4.19 -22.86
C THR A 21 12.63 -4.85 -22.18
N PHE A 22 12.10 -4.23 -21.11
CA PHE A 22 11.15 -4.87 -20.20
C PHE A 22 9.68 -4.77 -20.64
N VAL A 23 9.31 -3.82 -21.52
CA VAL A 23 7.90 -3.45 -21.75
C VAL A 23 6.97 -4.62 -22.09
N ASN A 24 7.40 -5.57 -22.92
CA ASN A 24 6.57 -6.72 -23.29
C ASN A 24 6.33 -7.66 -22.08
N ASP A 25 7.40 -8.00 -21.36
CA ASP A 25 7.32 -8.84 -20.16
C ASP A 25 6.52 -8.14 -19.06
N ALA A 26 6.67 -6.83 -18.93
CA ALA A 26 5.95 -6.03 -17.96
C ALA A 26 4.44 -6.13 -18.16
N HIS A 27 3.96 -6.13 -19.41
CA HIS A 27 2.54 -6.27 -19.69
C HIS A 27 1.99 -7.65 -19.26
N GLU A 28 2.74 -8.73 -19.50
CA GLU A 28 2.37 -10.08 -19.06
C GLU A 28 2.37 -10.19 -17.53
N VAL A 29 3.41 -9.66 -16.89
CA VAL A 29 3.53 -9.61 -15.43
C VAL A 29 2.38 -8.83 -14.80
N MET A 30 2.05 -7.65 -15.35
CA MET A 30 0.97 -6.82 -14.83
C MET A 30 -0.40 -7.46 -15.02
N HIS A 31 -0.62 -8.18 -16.12
CA HIS A 31 -1.86 -8.94 -16.29
C HIS A 31 -2.00 -10.03 -15.21
N ALA A 32 -0.94 -10.79 -14.94
CA ALA A 32 -0.93 -11.80 -13.88
C ALA A 32 -1.11 -11.17 -12.49
N MET A 33 -0.48 -10.02 -12.24
CA MET A 33 -0.61 -9.26 -11.00
C MET A 33 -2.05 -8.80 -10.77
N VAL A 34 -2.71 -8.21 -11.78
CA VAL A 34 -4.10 -7.74 -11.69
C VAL A 34 -5.06 -8.89 -11.40
N GLN A 35 -4.89 -10.03 -12.06
CA GLN A 35 -5.71 -11.21 -11.78
C GLN A 35 -5.55 -11.68 -10.34
N PHE A 36 -4.31 -11.62 -9.83
CA PHE A 36 -4.01 -12.02 -8.46
C PHE A 36 -4.62 -11.05 -7.44
N THR A 37 -4.51 -9.74 -7.65
CA THR A 37 -5.11 -8.75 -6.74
C THR A 37 -6.64 -8.81 -6.74
N GLN A 38 -7.27 -9.07 -7.90
CA GLN A 38 -8.72 -9.24 -8.01
C GLN A 38 -9.26 -10.47 -7.28
N ALA A 39 -8.45 -11.52 -7.11
CA ALA A 39 -8.82 -12.68 -6.30
C ALA A 39 -8.91 -12.33 -4.80
N GLY A 40 -8.32 -11.20 -4.39
CA GLY A 40 -8.28 -10.73 -3.03
C GLY A 40 -7.14 -11.32 -2.21
N PHE A 41 -6.83 -10.63 -1.12
CA PHE A 41 -5.85 -11.06 -0.12
C PHE A 41 -6.58 -11.49 1.16
N ALA A 42 -5.97 -12.38 1.94
CA ALA A 42 -6.38 -12.51 3.34
C ALA A 42 -6.04 -11.20 4.09
N PRO A 43 -6.71 -10.91 5.24
CA PRO A 43 -6.50 -9.68 6.00
C PRO A 43 -5.02 -9.35 6.26
N ASP A 44 -4.24 -10.35 6.65
CA ASP A 44 -2.81 -10.22 7.01
C ASP A 44 -1.88 -10.96 6.01
N ASP A 45 -2.25 -11.06 4.72
CA ASP A 45 -1.38 -11.71 3.74
C ASP A 45 -0.19 -10.81 3.39
N PRO A 46 1.05 -11.18 3.77
CA PRO A 46 2.25 -10.38 3.50
C PRO A 46 2.55 -10.29 1.99
N THR A 47 1.87 -11.09 1.16
CA THR A 47 1.99 -10.99 -0.30
C THR A 47 1.53 -9.61 -0.81
N ARG A 48 0.66 -8.89 -0.10
CA ARG A 48 0.16 -7.57 -0.50
C ARG A 48 1.29 -6.54 -0.65
N GLU A 49 2.18 -6.47 0.34
CA GLU A 49 3.36 -5.59 0.35
C GLU A 49 4.23 -5.81 -0.89
N TYR A 50 4.60 -7.08 -1.17
CA TYR A 50 5.37 -7.43 -2.36
C TYR A 50 4.71 -6.99 -3.67
N ILE A 51 3.38 -7.05 -3.75
CA ILE A 51 2.64 -6.60 -4.93
C ILE A 51 2.72 -5.08 -5.05
N HIS A 52 2.52 -4.34 -3.97
CA HIS A 52 2.58 -2.88 -3.97
C HIS A 52 3.97 -2.38 -4.37
N GLU A 53 5.03 -2.94 -3.78
CA GLU A 53 6.40 -2.58 -4.14
C GLU A 53 6.72 -2.90 -5.61
N ALA A 54 6.37 -4.11 -6.06
CA ALA A 54 6.63 -4.53 -7.44
C ALA A 54 5.85 -3.67 -8.43
N ALA A 55 4.58 -3.34 -8.14
CA ALA A 55 3.77 -2.44 -8.95
C ALA A 55 4.40 -1.04 -9.03
N GLY A 56 4.89 -0.50 -7.92
CA GLY A 56 5.57 0.81 -7.89
C GLY A 56 6.85 0.84 -8.73
N ARG A 57 7.67 -0.22 -8.66
CA ARG A 57 8.86 -0.38 -9.50
C ARG A 57 8.50 -0.46 -10.98
N ILE A 58 7.53 -1.31 -11.34
CA ILE A 58 7.08 -1.45 -12.73
C ILE A 58 6.46 -0.14 -13.25
N ALA A 59 5.70 0.59 -12.42
CA ALA A 59 5.16 1.90 -12.79
C ALA A 59 6.28 2.90 -13.07
N THR A 60 7.31 2.94 -12.24
CA THR A 60 8.50 3.78 -12.47
C THR A 60 9.20 3.41 -13.78
N THR A 61 9.35 2.11 -14.09
CA THR A 61 9.96 1.64 -15.33
C THR A 61 9.13 1.96 -16.57
N LEU A 62 7.82 1.73 -16.55
CA LEU A 62 6.93 1.92 -17.71
C LEU A 62 6.45 3.36 -17.89
N GLN A 63 6.43 4.15 -16.82
CA GLN A 63 5.89 5.50 -16.78
C GLN A 63 4.43 5.53 -17.28
N ARG A 64 4.12 6.39 -18.25
CA ARG A 64 2.76 6.58 -18.81
C ARG A 64 2.13 5.29 -19.39
N ASP A 65 2.94 4.32 -19.82
CA ASP A 65 2.44 3.02 -20.31
C ASP A 65 1.86 2.14 -19.19
N PHE A 66 2.06 2.50 -17.93
CA PHE A 66 1.45 1.83 -16.78
C PHE A 66 -0.03 2.17 -16.59
N LYS A 67 -0.53 3.24 -17.24
CA LYS A 67 -1.91 3.72 -17.11
C LYS A 67 -3.00 2.64 -17.12
N PRO A 68 -2.98 1.62 -18.01
CA PRO A 68 -4.04 0.61 -18.07
C PRO A 68 -4.27 -0.17 -16.77
N TYR A 69 -3.27 -0.22 -15.88
CA TYR A 69 -3.31 -1.02 -14.66
C TYR A 69 -3.78 -0.26 -13.43
N VAL A 70 -3.78 1.07 -13.46
CA VAL A 70 -4.05 1.92 -12.29
C VAL A 70 -5.45 1.66 -11.72
N SER A 71 -6.46 1.58 -12.58
CA SER A 71 -7.85 1.32 -12.15
C SER A 71 -8.02 0.01 -11.38
N ALA A 72 -7.19 -1.00 -11.67
CA ALA A 72 -7.26 -2.28 -10.98
C ALA A 72 -6.51 -2.28 -9.65
N LEU A 73 -5.51 -1.41 -9.48
CA LEU A 73 -4.68 -1.35 -8.27
C LEU A 73 -5.26 -0.41 -7.21
N LEU A 74 -5.81 0.75 -7.62
CA LEU A 74 -6.32 1.76 -6.69
C LEU A 74 -7.30 1.23 -5.63
N PRO A 75 -8.26 0.32 -5.93
CA PRO A 75 -9.15 -0.21 -4.90
C PRO A 75 -8.42 -0.93 -3.75
N GLY A 76 -7.36 -1.67 -4.05
CA GLY A 76 -6.55 -2.35 -3.04
C GLY A 76 -5.78 -1.36 -2.17
N ILE A 77 -5.18 -0.35 -2.80
CA ILE A 77 -4.49 0.75 -2.12
C ILE A 77 -5.44 1.50 -1.19
N PHE A 78 -6.63 1.87 -1.68
CA PHE A 78 -7.63 2.58 -0.88
C PHE A 78 -8.15 1.75 0.30
N THR A 79 -8.22 0.43 0.16
CA THR A 79 -8.61 -0.46 1.27
C THR A 79 -7.61 -0.36 2.43
N VAL A 80 -6.31 -0.33 2.13
CA VAL A 80 -5.26 -0.14 3.14
C VAL A 80 -5.35 1.27 3.74
N LEU A 81 -5.49 2.30 2.91
CA LEU A 81 -5.61 3.69 3.36
C LEU A 81 -6.92 4.01 4.10
N SER A 82 -7.91 3.12 4.05
CA SER A 82 -9.16 3.24 4.80
C SER A 82 -9.08 2.72 6.23
N GLN A 83 -7.97 2.08 6.64
CA GLN A 83 -7.81 1.59 8.01
C GLN A 83 -7.82 2.74 9.01
N ARG A 84 -8.50 2.55 10.15
CA ARG A 84 -8.69 3.58 11.17
C ARG A 84 -8.37 3.04 12.56
N PRO A 85 -7.93 3.91 13.48
CA PRO A 85 -7.77 3.56 14.88
C PRO A 85 -9.10 3.06 15.45
N GLN A 86 -9.04 2.03 16.29
CA GLN A 86 -10.21 1.53 17.00
C GLN A 86 -10.06 1.83 18.49
N GLU A 87 -11.18 1.99 19.20
CA GLU A 87 -11.16 2.14 20.64
C GLU A 87 -10.60 0.87 21.29
N VAL A 88 -9.61 1.02 22.14
CA VAL A 88 -8.96 -0.06 22.89
C VAL A 88 -9.22 0.12 24.38
N ASP A 89 -9.41 -1.00 25.07
CA ASP A 89 -9.52 -1.00 26.52
C ASP A 89 -8.11 -0.88 27.13
N PRO A 90 -7.80 0.17 27.90
CA PRO A 90 -6.48 0.33 28.53
C PRO A 90 -6.10 -0.85 29.43
N GLU A 91 -7.08 -1.54 30.03
CA GLU A 91 -6.86 -2.71 30.88
C GLU A 91 -6.53 -3.99 30.06
N SER A 92 -6.73 -3.95 28.74
CA SER A 92 -6.41 -5.05 27.82
C SER A 92 -5.02 -4.93 27.18
N LEU A 93 -4.34 -3.81 27.40
CA LEU A 93 -2.98 -3.60 26.91
C LEU A 93 -2.00 -4.42 27.77
N PRO A 94 -1.08 -5.19 27.17
CA PRO A 94 -0.06 -5.90 27.93
C PRO A 94 0.81 -4.91 28.72
N ASP A 95 1.20 -5.29 29.94
CA ASP A 95 2.14 -4.51 30.75
C ASP A 95 3.48 -4.37 30.00
N ASP A 96 4.11 -3.19 30.07
CA ASP A 96 5.41 -2.84 29.46
C ASP A 96 6.58 -3.79 29.84
N ASP A 97 6.38 -4.72 30.77
CA ASP A 97 7.38 -5.69 31.26
C ASP A 97 7.41 -7.02 30.48
N ASP A 98 6.55 -7.22 29.48
CA ASP A 98 6.51 -8.45 28.67
C ASP A 98 7.18 -8.26 27.30
N ASP A 99 8.51 -8.45 27.29
CA ASP A 99 9.48 -8.36 26.17
C ASP A 99 9.16 -9.28 24.95
N ASN A 100 7.97 -9.88 24.89
CA ASN A 100 7.54 -10.88 23.89
C ASN A 100 6.29 -10.49 23.09
N ASN A 101 5.72 -9.29 23.23
CA ASN A 101 4.50 -8.95 22.51
C ASN A 101 4.77 -8.41 21.10
N GLU A 102 4.66 -9.30 20.12
CA GLU A 102 4.61 -9.04 18.67
C GLU A 102 3.38 -8.19 18.22
N GLU A 103 2.77 -7.41 19.11
CA GLU A 103 1.66 -6.49 18.79
C GLU A 103 1.99 -5.07 19.25
N ASP A 104 3.02 -4.47 18.64
CA ASP A 104 3.27 -3.03 18.73
C ASP A 104 2.02 -2.29 18.21
N MET A 105 1.20 -1.80 19.13
CA MET A 105 0.03 -0.97 18.87
C MET A 105 0.41 0.49 19.09
N SER A 106 0.16 1.33 18.09
CA SER A 106 0.26 2.78 18.23
C SER A 106 -1.02 3.33 18.87
N LEU A 107 -0.88 3.99 20.02
CA LEU A 107 -1.98 4.45 20.85
C LEU A 107 -2.10 5.98 20.87
N LEU A 108 -3.34 6.46 20.95
CA LEU A 108 -3.68 7.86 21.12
C LEU A 108 -4.83 8.03 22.09
N VAL A 109 -4.69 8.94 23.04
CA VAL A 109 -5.77 9.32 23.94
C VAL A 109 -6.56 10.49 23.34
N VAL A 110 -7.85 10.29 23.11
CA VAL A 110 -8.78 11.33 22.62
C VAL A 110 -9.88 11.52 23.66
N GLY A 111 -9.73 12.54 24.50
CA GLY A 111 -10.63 12.78 25.62
C GLY A 111 -10.50 11.67 26.68
N GLU A 112 -11.58 10.92 26.91
CA GLU A 112 -11.62 9.78 27.85
C GLU A 112 -11.36 8.43 27.16
N LYS A 113 -11.23 8.41 25.83
CA LYS A 113 -11.05 7.18 25.04
C LYS A 113 -9.59 6.99 24.66
N VAL A 114 -9.16 5.73 24.64
CA VAL A 114 -7.87 5.34 24.04
C VAL A 114 -8.18 4.70 22.69
N LEU A 115 -7.59 5.24 21.64
CA LEU A 115 -7.62 4.69 20.30
C LEU A 115 -6.30 3.98 20.02
N GLY A 116 -6.35 2.82 19.38
CA GLY A 116 -5.19 2.04 19.00
C GLY A 116 -5.26 1.60 17.55
N LEU A 117 -4.09 1.53 16.90
CA LEU A 117 -3.92 0.91 15.59
C LEU A 117 -2.61 0.13 15.58
N LYS A 118 -2.60 -1.06 14.98
CA LYS A 118 -1.37 -1.85 14.86
C LYS A 118 -0.32 -1.05 14.09
N THR A 119 0.90 -0.98 14.61
CA THR A 119 2.01 -0.26 13.97
C THR A 119 2.31 -0.83 12.58
N THR A 120 2.14 -2.14 12.40
CA THR A 120 2.23 -2.78 11.07
C THR A 120 1.22 -2.21 10.07
N ILE A 121 0.00 -1.90 10.50
CA ILE A 121 -1.01 -1.27 9.64
C ILE A 121 -0.61 0.17 9.28
N LEU A 122 0.00 0.92 10.21
CA LEU A 122 0.50 2.26 9.93
C LEU A 122 1.60 2.25 8.87
N GLU A 123 2.53 1.29 8.95
CA GLU A 123 3.57 1.12 7.93
C GLU A 123 2.97 0.73 6.57
N GLU A 124 2.01 -0.19 6.53
CA GLU A 124 1.28 -0.52 5.29
C GLU A 124 0.59 0.72 4.68
N MET A 125 0.02 1.59 5.51
CA MET A 125 -0.60 2.84 5.05
C MET A 125 0.43 3.79 4.44
N LYS A 126 1.62 3.93 5.05
CA LYS A 126 2.72 4.76 4.55
C LYS A 126 3.26 4.26 3.22
N GLU A 127 3.41 2.95 3.07
CA GLU A 127 3.79 2.32 1.81
C GLU A 127 2.73 2.52 0.72
N ALA A 128 1.45 2.37 1.07
CA ALA A 128 0.35 2.63 0.15
C ALA A 128 0.31 4.09 -0.33
N LEU A 129 0.57 5.07 0.55
CA LEU A 129 0.73 6.48 0.17
C LEU A 129 1.92 6.70 -0.76
N THR A 130 3.06 6.05 -0.45
CA THR A 130 4.26 6.11 -1.31
C THR A 130 3.98 5.56 -2.70
N LEU A 131 3.19 4.48 -2.80
CA LEU A 131 2.76 3.93 -4.07
C LEU A 131 1.85 4.90 -4.84
N VAL A 132 0.90 5.57 -4.18
CA VAL A 132 0.07 6.61 -4.82
C VAL A 132 0.95 7.73 -5.38
N ALA A 133 1.90 8.24 -4.58
CA ALA A 133 2.84 9.27 -5.02
C ALA A 133 3.70 8.81 -6.23
N THR A 134 4.13 7.54 -6.21
CA THR A 134 4.86 6.91 -7.31
C THR A 134 4.00 6.86 -8.58
N LEU A 135 2.73 6.46 -8.48
CA LEU A 135 1.81 6.42 -9.62
C LEU A 135 1.56 7.82 -10.20
N ILE A 136 1.34 8.82 -9.33
CA ILE A 136 1.20 10.22 -9.76
C ILE A 136 2.45 10.68 -10.52
N SER A 137 3.63 10.38 -9.99
CA SER A 137 4.91 10.80 -10.59
C SER A 137 5.19 10.09 -11.92
N ALA A 138 4.86 8.79 -12.02
CA ALA A 138 5.11 7.98 -13.21
C ALA A 138 4.19 8.33 -14.38
N LEU A 139 2.92 8.69 -14.09
CA LEU A 139 1.91 8.97 -15.11
C LEU A 139 1.78 10.46 -15.44
N GLU A 140 2.26 11.34 -14.56
CA GLU A 140 2.11 12.79 -14.70
C GLU A 140 0.63 13.17 -14.98
N ASP A 141 0.37 13.93 -16.03
CA ASP A 141 -0.98 14.38 -16.41
C ASP A 141 -1.95 13.22 -16.69
N ASP A 142 -1.46 12.03 -17.05
CA ASP A 142 -2.33 10.88 -17.31
C ASP A 142 -2.99 10.35 -16.03
N PHE A 143 -2.47 10.72 -14.85
CA PHE A 143 -3.10 10.39 -13.58
C PHE A 143 -4.35 11.24 -13.29
N ALA A 144 -4.58 12.32 -14.05
CA ALA A 144 -5.66 13.26 -13.78
C ALA A 144 -7.06 12.64 -13.71
N GLU A 145 -7.32 11.56 -14.47
CA GLU A 145 -8.61 10.85 -14.43
C GLU A 145 -8.85 10.11 -13.11
N PHE A 146 -7.79 9.77 -12.37
CA PHE A 146 -7.86 9.07 -11.08
C PHE A 146 -7.88 10.03 -9.89
N LEU A 147 -7.46 11.29 -10.08
CA LEU A 147 -7.38 12.28 -9.01
C LEU A 147 -8.67 12.42 -8.18
N PRO A 148 -9.89 12.48 -8.76
CA PRO A 148 -11.10 12.64 -7.95
C PRO A 148 -11.29 11.51 -6.93
N ALA A 149 -11.08 10.25 -7.37
CA ALA A 149 -11.20 9.09 -6.50
C ALA A 149 -10.06 9.05 -5.47
N THR A 150 -8.83 9.35 -5.89
CA THR A 150 -7.67 9.42 -5.01
C THR A 150 -7.88 10.47 -3.91
N CYS A 151 -8.21 11.71 -4.27
CA CYS A 151 -8.48 12.77 -3.29
C CYS A 151 -9.62 12.41 -2.33
N GLN A 152 -10.70 11.80 -2.81
CA GLN A 152 -11.81 11.37 -1.96
C GLN A 152 -11.38 10.36 -0.89
N ASN A 153 -10.47 9.43 -1.23
CA ASN A 153 -9.99 8.42 -0.30
C ASN A 153 -8.85 8.91 0.60
N LEU A 154 -8.06 9.88 0.15
CA LEU A 154 -6.97 10.48 0.94
C LEU A 154 -7.45 11.57 1.89
N LEU A 155 -8.55 12.27 1.59
CA LEU A 155 -9.02 13.40 2.40
C LEU A 155 -9.19 13.05 3.89
N PRO A 156 -9.77 11.90 4.29
CA PRO A 156 -9.94 11.59 5.70
C PRO A 156 -8.63 11.22 6.41
N LEU A 157 -7.52 11.06 5.69
CA LEU A 157 -6.20 10.89 6.30
C LEU A 157 -5.64 12.21 6.85
N LEU A 158 -6.07 13.36 6.32
CA LEU A 158 -5.64 14.66 6.86
C LEU A 158 -6.20 14.95 8.26
N GLU A 159 -7.26 14.24 8.64
CA GLU A 159 -7.87 14.29 9.97
C GLU A 159 -7.40 13.13 10.85
N PHE A 160 -6.41 12.35 10.40
CA PHE A 160 -5.94 11.15 11.07
C PHE A 160 -5.14 11.52 12.32
N PRO A 161 -5.56 11.09 13.52
CA PRO A 161 -5.05 11.69 14.74
C PRO A 161 -3.81 10.97 15.30
N LEU A 162 -3.40 9.83 14.72
CA LEU A 162 -2.39 8.93 15.29
C LEU A 162 -0.94 9.19 14.83
N SER A 163 -0.69 10.05 13.85
CA SER A 163 0.66 10.28 13.34
C SER A 163 0.77 11.66 12.69
N GLU A 164 1.77 12.47 13.10
CA GLU A 164 2.18 13.67 12.38
C GLU A 164 2.97 13.33 11.08
N GLU A 165 3.31 12.04 10.87
CA GLU A 165 4.08 11.54 9.71
C GLU A 165 3.21 11.01 8.56
N VAL A 166 1.87 11.01 8.69
CA VAL A 166 0.92 10.53 7.66
C VAL A 166 0.06 11.68 7.13
#